data_AF-A0A166HUA8-F1
#
_entry.id   AF-A0A166HUA8-F1
#
_cell.length_a   1.000
_cell.length_b   1.000
_cell.length_c   1.000
_cell.angle_alpha   90.00
_cell.angle_beta   90.00
_cell.angle_gamma   90.00
#
_symmetry.space_group_name_H-M   'P 1'
#
loop_
_entity.id
_entity.type
_entity.pdbx_description
1 polymer ?
#
loop_
_entity_poly.entity_id
_entity_poly.type
_entity_poly.pdbx_seq_one_letter_code
_entity_poly.pdbx_strand_id
1 'polypeptide(L)'
;MAGAVFASKPLSICRVQQKQQRRGVSGARSSLDPPDLTRLAQTARISLTPAEVEEFSPKIQQVVDWFGQLQNVDLQSIEPAIRADTEESNWRDDLPETFENREAIVAAVPNYEDSYIKVPKVLNKE
;
A
#
# COMPACT_ATOMS: atom_id res chain seq x y z
N MET A 1 -31.78 21.91 42.44
CA MET A 1 -30.68 21.90 41.47
C MET A 1 -30.01 20.54 41.54
N ALA A 2 -30.36 19.62 40.63
CA ALA A 2 -29.83 18.26 40.64
C ALA A 2 -28.53 18.21 39.83
N GLY A 3 -27.43 17.87 40.50
CA GLY A 3 -26.13 17.64 39.88
C GLY A 3 -26.14 16.31 39.13
N ALA A 4 -25.70 16.33 37.87
CA ALA A 4 -25.48 15.13 37.08
C ALA A 4 -24.08 14.59 37.36
N VAL A 5 -24.04 13.39 37.95
CA VAL A 5 -22.84 12.60 38.23
C VAL A 5 -22.35 11.99 36.91
N PHE A 6 -21.12 12.30 36.51
CA PHE A 6 -20.46 11.67 35.35
C PHE A 6 -20.14 10.21 35.70
N ALA A 7 -20.89 9.28 35.11
CA ALA A 7 -20.62 7.85 35.21
C ALA A 7 -19.49 7.46 34.23
N SER A 8 -18.30 7.17 34.75
CA SER A 8 -17.23 6.53 33.99
C SER A 8 -17.59 5.07 33.71
N LYS A 9 -17.91 4.76 32.45
CA LYS A 9 -18.09 3.37 32.01
C LYS A 9 -16.73 2.78 31.60
N PRO A 10 -16.41 1.55 32.01
CA PRO A 10 -15.15 0.92 31.64
C PRO A 10 -15.16 0.51 30.16
N LEU A 11 -14.13 0.93 29.42
CA LEU A 11 -13.84 0.49 28.07
C LEU A 11 -13.60 -1.03 28.07
N SER A 12 -14.47 -1.75 27.37
CA SER A 12 -14.29 -3.18 27.10
C SER A 12 -13.24 -3.32 25.99
N ILE A 13 -12.06 -3.81 26.36
CA ILE A 13 -10.97 -4.11 25.43
C ILE A 13 -11.45 -5.20 24.45
N CYS A 14 -11.68 -4.81 23.20
CA CYS A 14 -11.98 -5.75 22.14
C CYS A 14 -10.68 -6.49 21.78
N ARG A 15 -10.56 -7.76 22.20
CA ARG A 15 -9.42 -8.62 21.88
C ARG A 15 -9.43 -8.93 20.38
N VAL A 16 -8.70 -8.15 19.61
CA VAL A 16 -8.31 -8.54 18.24
C VAL A 16 -7.23 -9.60 18.36
N GLN A 17 -7.63 -10.86 18.23
CA GLN A 17 -6.71 -11.98 18.06
C GLN A 17 -6.00 -11.82 16.71
N GLN A 18 -4.83 -11.21 16.71
CA GLN A 18 -3.94 -11.24 15.54
C GLN A 18 -3.38 -12.65 15.41
N LYS A 19 -4.07 -13.48 14.62
CA LYS A 19 -3.55 -14.75 14.14
C LYS A 19 -2.40 -14.42 13.19
N GLN A 20 -1.18 -14.37 13.72
CA GLN A 20 0.05 -14.21 12.93
C GLN A 20 0.08 -15.31 11.87
N GLN A 21 -0.35 -14.99 10.67
CA GLN A 21 -0.24 -15.88 9.53
C GLN A 21 1.21 -15.77 9.04
N ARG A 22 2.10 -16.46 9.75
CA ARG A 22 3.50 -16.66 9.36
C ARG A 22 3.51 -17.43 8.04
N ARG A 23 3.46 -16.72 6.91
CA ARG A 23 3.86 -17.26 5.62
C ARG A 23 5.38 -17.18 5.57
N GLY A 24 6.03 -18.26 5.99
CA GLY A 24 7.47 -18.44 5.77
C GLY A 24 7.73 -18.42 4.27
N VAL A 25 8.56 -17.49 3.81
CA VAL A 25 9.09 -17.50 2.44
C VAL A 25 10.20 -18.54 2.44
N SER A 26 9.91 -19.72 1.88
CA SER A 26 10.92 -20.75 1.66
C SER A 26 11.97 -20.20 0.69
N GLY A 27 13.22 -20.14 1.13
CA GLY A 27 14.38 -19.77 0.30
C GLY A 27 14.58 -20.77 -0.83
N ALA A 28 13.97 -20.50 -1.97
CA ALA A 28 14.38 -21.08 -3.24
C ALA A 28 15.32 -20.07 -3.91
N ARG A 29 16.57 -20.47 -4.16
CA ARG A 29 17.47 -19.76 -5.07
C ARG A 29 16.83 -19.78 -6.47
N SER A 30 16.06 -18.75 -6.80
CA SER A 30 15.67 -18.49 -8.17
C SER A 30 16.73 -17.57 -8.77
N SER A 31 17.51 -18.08 -9.72
CA SER A 31 18.04 -17.20 -10.77
C SER A 31 16.85 -16.41 -11.28
N LEU A 32 16.82 -15.11 -11.00
CA LEU A 32 15.70 -14.27 -11.39
C LEU A 32 15.73 -14.21 -12.91
N ASP A 33 14.71 -14.78 -13.56
CA ASP A 33 14.51 -14.55 -14.99
C ASP A 33 14.47 -13.04 -15.22
N PRO A 34 15.10 -12.52 -16.29
CA PRO A 34 15.12 -11.10 -16.55
C PRO A 34 13.68 -10.56 -16.56
N PRO A 35 13.40 -9.50 -15.80
CA PRO A 35 12.04 -9.01 -15.63
C PRO A 35 11.49 -8.50 -16.96
N ASP A 36 10.31 -9.01 -17.34
CA ASP A 36 9.57 -8.48 -18.48
C ASP A 36 9.07 -7.06 -18.16
N LEU A 37 9.69 -6.08 -18.80
CA LEU A 37 9.37 -4.66 -18.62
C LEU A 37 7.94 -4.33 -19.06
N THR A 38 7.40 -5.02 -20.07
CA THR A 38 6.04 -4.78 -20.55
C THR A 38 5.02 -5.18 -19.49
N ARG A 39 5.21 -6.36 -18.88
CA ARG A 39 4.38 -6.83 -17.76
C ARG A 39 4.49 -5.91 -16.54
N LEU A 40 5.70 -5.44 -16.23
CA LEU A 40 5.93 -4.52 -15.11
C LEU A 40 5.21 -3.18 -15.32
N ALA A 41 5.28 -2.62 -16.53
CA ALA A 41 4.59 -1.39 -16.89
C ALA A 41 3.06 -1.52 -16.79
N GLN A 42 2.51 -2.65 -17.26
CA GLN A 42 1.07 -2.94 -17.11
C GLN A 42 0.62 -3.02 -15.65
N THR A 43 1.47 -3.57 -14.78
CA THR A 43 1.21 -3.68 -13.33
C THR A 43 1.22 -2.30 -12.67
N ALA A 44 2.15 -1.44 -13.07
CA ALA A 44 2.26 -0.06 -12.60
C ALA A 44 1.30 0.92 -13.27
N ARG A 45 0.48 0.47 -14.25
CA ARG A 45 -0.39 1.33 -15.08
C ARG A 45 0.37 2.42 -15.85
N ILE A 46 1.60 2.11 -16.26
CA ILE A 46 2.45 2.99 -17.08
C ILE A 46 2.34 2.54 -18.54
N SER A 47 2.10 3.49 -19.45
CA SER A 47 2.12 3.23 -20.89
C SER A 47 3.53 3.49 -21.42
N LEU A 48 4.10 2.51 -22.13
CA LEU A 48 5.43 2.60 -22.73
C LEU A 48 5.35 2.32 -24.23
N THR A 49 6.15 3.03 -25.00
CA THR A 49 6.38 2.75 -26.42
C THR A 49 7.44 1.64 -26.59
N PRO A 50 7.49 0.94 -27.74
CA PRO A 50 8.50 -0.10 -27.98
C PRO A 50 9.94 0.43 -27.87
N ALA A 51 10.19 1.67 -28.31
CA ALA A 51 11.50 2.30 -28.22
C ALA A 51 11.93 2.56 -26.76
N GLU A 52 11.01 3.03 -25.92
CA GLU A 52 11.27 3.20 -24.49
C GLU A 52 11.52 1.87 -23.79
N VAL A 53 10.83 0.80 -24.20
CA VAL A 53 11.08 -0.54 -23.65
C VAL A 53 12.52 -0.99 -23.92
N GLU A 54 13.02 -0.81 -25.14
CA GLU A 54 14.41 -1.14 -25.48
C GLU A 54 15.41 -0.27 -24.70
N GLU A 55 15.10 1.01 -24.49
CA GLU A 55 15.98 1.92 -23.74
C GLU A 55 16.02 1.62 -22.23
N PHE A 56 14.88 1.31 -21.63
CA PHE A 56 14.77 1.12 -20.18
C PHE A 56 15.08 -0.31 -19.73
N SER A 57 14.92 -1.31 -20.59
CA SER A 57 15.21 -2.71 -20.27
C SER A 57 16.61 -2.93 -19.66
N PRO A 58 17.73 -2.46 -20.26
CA PRO A 58 19.05 -2.66 -19.67
C PRO A 58 19.26 -1.86 -18.38
N LYS A 59 18.63 -0.70 -18.23
CA LYS A 59 18.74 0.13 -17.02
C LYS A 59 18.07 -0.56 -15.82
N ILE A 60 16.88 -1.14 -16.03
CA ILE A 60 16.17 -1.90 -14.99
C ILE A 60 16.94 -3.17 -14.64
N GLN A 61 17.50 -3.87 -15.63
CA GLN A 61 18.34 -5.04 -15.39
C GLN A 61 19.53 -4.71 -14.49
N GLN A 62 20.24 -3.60 -14.75
CA GLN A 62 21.37 -3.16 -13.93
C GLN A 62 20.99 -2.91 -12.47
N VAL A 63 19.81 -2.30 -12.23
CA VAL A 63 19.31 -2.07 -10.86
C VAL A 63 19.02 -3.39 -10.16
N VAL A 64 18.34 -4.32 -10.83
CA VAL A 64 18.02 -5.64 -10.26
C VAL A 64 19.29 -6.44 -9.95
N ASP A 65 20.27 -6.42 -10.86
CA ASP A 65 21.56 -7.09 -10.66
C ASP A 65 22.30 -6.51 -9.45
N TRP A 66 22.26 -5.19 -9.27
CA TRP A 66 22.84 -4.52 -8.11
C TRP A 66 22.16 -4.96 -6.79
N PHE A 67 20.82 -5.01 -6.75
CA PHE A 67 20.08 -5.54 -5.60
C PHE A 67 20.33 -7.03 -5.38
N GLY A 68 20.66 -7.80 -6.42
CA GLY A 68 21.03 -9.21 -6.34
C GLY A 68 22.20 -9.49 -5.40
N GLN A 69 23.08 -8.51 -5.17
CA GLN A 69 24.19 -8.62 -4.22
C GLN A 69 23.72 -8.92 -2.78
N LEU A 70 22.52 -8.45 -2.40
CA LEU A 70 21.95 -8.67 -1.08
C LEU A 70 21.57 -10.13 -0.81
N GLN A 71 21.41 -10.96 -1.86
CA GLN A 71 21.11 -12.39 -1.71
C GLN A 71 22.28 -13.20 -1.12
N ASN A 72 23.49 -12.63 -1.10
CA ASN A 72 24.67 -13.27 -0.50
C ASN A 72 24.77 -13.05 1.02
N VAL A 73 23.90 -12.22 1.59
CA VAL A 73 23.92 -11.91 3.03
C VAL A 73 23.05 -12.93 3.78
N ASP A 74 23.58 -13.51 4.85
CA ASP A 74 22.81 -14.40 5.73
C ASP A 74 21.89 -13.59 6.66
N LEU A 75 20.59 -13.89 6.60
CA LEU A 75 19.54 -13.22 7.37
C LEU A 75 18.70 -14.19 8.21
N GLN A 76 19.10 -15.47 8.35
CA GLN A 76 18.27 -16.50 9.01
C GLN A 76 17.90 -16.18 10.48
N SER A 77 18.71 -15.38 11.16
CA SER A 77 18.54 -15.05 12.58
C SER A 77 18.02 -13.62 12.83
N ILE A 78 17.72 -12.84 11.79
CA ILE A 78 17.39 -11.42 11.92
C ILE A 78 15.90 -11.22 11.64
N GLU A 79 15.20 -10.58 12.58
CA GLU A 79 13.80 -10.19 12.38
C GLU A 79 13.70 -9.00 11.41
N PRO A 80 12.74 -8.96 10.48
CA PRO A 80 12.58 -7.87 9.54
C PRO A 80 12.28 -6.52 10.23
N ALA A 81 12.99 -5.47 9.82
CA ALA A 81 12.71 -4.11 10.26
C ALA A 81 11.51 -3.52 9.50
N ILE A 82 10.32 -3.52 10.10
CA ILE A 82 9.06 -3.06 9.46
C ILE A 82 8.89 -1.54 9.58
N ARG A 83 9.26 -0.96 10.73
CA ARG A 83 9.24 0.48 11.01
C ARG A 83 10.51 0.88 11.75
N ALA A 84 10.97 2.11 11.53
CA ALA A 84 12.12 2.67 12.23
C ALA A 84 11.77 3.03 13.69
N ASP A 85 10.50 3.35 13.94
CA ASP A 85 9.92 3.71 15.22
C ASP A 85 9.00 2.60 15.73
N THR A 86 9.22 2.18 16.97
CA THR A 86 8.35 1.21 17.66
C THR A 86 7.28 1.95 18.44
N GLU A 87 6.48 2.77 17.75
CA GLU A 87 5.32 3.39 18.40
C GLU A 87 4.20 2.36 18.59
N GLU A 88 3.51 2.47 19.72
CA GLU A 88 2.31 1.69 19.99
C GLU A 88 1.23 2.00 18.94
N SER A 89 0.31 1.05 18.70
CA SER A 89 -0.75 1.24 17.71
C SER A 89 -1.59 2.47 18.07
N ASN A 90 -1.45 3.54 17.28
CA ASN A 90 -2.26 4.74 17.40
C ASN A 90 -3.65 4.45 16.81
N TRP A 91 -4.62 4.20 17.69
CA TRP A 91 -6.02 4.03 17.30
C TRP A 91 -6.67 5.40 17.13
N ARG A 92 -7.48 5.55 16.08
CA ARG A 92 -8.37 6.70 15.92
C ARG A 92 -9.62 6.47 16.77
N ASP A 93 -10.08 7.50 17.49
CA ASP A 93 -11.34 7.47 18.22
C ASP A 93 -12.54 7.31 17.26
N ASP A 94 -13.53 6.53 17.67
CA ASP A 94 -14.76 6.32 16.89
C ASP A 94 -15.78 7.45 17.14
N LEU A 95 -15.39 8.66 16.76
CA LEU A 95 -16.23 9.87 16.82
C LEU A 95 -16.49 10.39 15.41
N PRO A 96 -17.73 10.83 15.10
CA PRO A 96 -18.05 11.42 13.81
C PRO A 96 -17.43 12.83 13.71
N GLU A 97 -16.74 13.10 12.60
CA GLU A 97 -16.21 14.41 12.27
C GLU A 97 -16.87 14.93 10.99
N THR A 98 -17.27 16.20 11.00
CA THR A 98 -17.82 16.88 9.81
C THR A 98 -16.68 17.55 9.04
N PHE A 99 -16.60 17.28 7.74
CA PHE A 99 -15.64 17.92 6.85
C PHE A 99 -16.32 19.02 6.03
N GLU A 100 -16.05 20.28 6.37
CA GLU A 100 -16.64 21.46 5.71
C GLU A 100 -16.06 21.72 4.31
N ASN A 101 -14.96 21.06 3.94
CA ASN A 101 -14.22 21.37 2.72
C ASN A 101 -14.71 20.60 1.48
N ARG A 102 -16.00 20.30 1.41
CA ARG A 102 -16.56 19.46 0.35
C ARG A 102 -16.40 20.11 -1.02
N GLU A 103 -16.66 21.40 -1.11
CA GLU A 103 -16.65 22.16 -2.36
C GLU A 103 -15.25 22.21 -2.97
N ALA A 104 -14.20 22.43 -2.16
CA ALA A 104 -12.84 22.48 -2.70
C ALA A 104 -12.32 21.08 -3.10
N ILE A 105 -12.77 20.02 -2.40
CA ILE A 105 -12.44 18.64 -2.78
C ILE A 105 -13.04 18.32 -4.15
N VAL A 106 -14.30 18.68 -4.40
CA VAL A 106 -14.95 18.45 -5.71
C VAL A 106 -14.30 19.30 -6.79
N ALA A 107 -13.96 20.56 -6.49
CA ALA A 107 -13.29 21.45 -7.44
C ALA A 107 -11.88 20.97 -7.85
N ALA A 108 -11.22 20.14 -7.02
CA ALA A 108 -9.93 19.53 -7.35
C ALA A 108 -10.03 18.38 -8.37
N VAL A 109 -11.24 17.87 -8.64
CA VAL A 109 -11.47 16.74 -9.55
C VAL A 109 -11.56 17.24 -10.99
N PRO A 110 -10.77 16.69 -11.93
CA PRO A 110 -10.77 17.17 -13.33
C PRO A 110 -12.10 17.02 -14.08
N ASN A 111 -12.91 16.00 -13.76
CA ASN A 111 -14.16 15.71 -14.44
C ASN A 111 -15.20 15.18 -13.44
N TYR A 112 -16.22 15.99 -13.16
CA TYR A 112 -17.31 15.64 -12.27
C TYR A 112 -18.65 16.15 -12.84
N GLU A 113 -19.74 15.51 -12.44
CA GLU A 113 -21.10 15.87 -12.80
C GLU A 113 -21.93 15.91 -11.51
N ASP A 114 -22.48 17.08 -11.19
CA ASP A 114 -23.13 17.40 -9.91
C ASP A 114 -22.27 17.04 -8.68
N SER A 115 -22.54 15.89 -8.06
CA SER A 115 -21.84 15.36 -6.88
C SER A 115 -21.08 14.06 -7.16
N TYR A 116 -20.93 13.67 -8.43
CA TYR A 116 -20.33 12.41 -8.84
C TYR A 116 -19.07 12.63 -9.68
N ILE A 117 -18.07 11.77 -9.49
CA ILE A 117 -16.85 11.76 -10.30
C ILE A 117 -17.11 10.96 -11.57
N LYS A 118 -16.85 11.57 -12.73
CA LYS A 118 -17.09 10.92 -14.02
C LYS A 118 -15.88 10.08 -14.42
N VAL A 119 -16.07 8.77 -14.43
CA VAL A 119 -15.04 7.80 -14.86
C VAL A 119 -15.47 7.08 -16.14
N PRO A 120 -14.53 6.67 -17.00
CA PRO A 120 -14.84 5.80 -18.12
C PRO A 120 -15.54 4.53 -17.65
N LYS A 121 -16.57 4.09 -18.39
CA LYS A 121 -17.30 2.87 -18.07
C LYS A 121 -16.33 1.68 -18.05
N VAL A 122 -16.30 0.94 -16.95
CA VAL A 122 -15.55 -0.31 -16.87
C VAL A 122 -16.24 -1.33 -17.78
N LEU A 123 -15.58 -1.70 -18.87
CA LEU A 123 -15.97 -2.83 -19.70
C LEU A 123 -15.25 -4.05 -19.15
N ASN A 124 -15.99 -5.08 -18.76
CA ASN A 124 -15.39 -6.38 -18.45
C ASN A 124 -14.81 -6.93 -19.75
N LYS A 125 -13.49 -7.10 -19.81
CA LYS A 125 -12.86 -7.97 -20.81
C LYS A 125 -13.08 -9.39 -20.31
N GLU A 126 -13.93 -10.16 -21.00
CA GLU A 126 -13.90 -11.62 -20.91
C GLU A 126 -12.55 -12.15 -21.44
#